data_AF-A0A662X1N5-F1
#
_entry.id   AF-A0A662X1N5-F1
#
_cell.length_a   1.000
_cell.length_b   1.000
_cell.length_c   1.000
_cell.angle_alpha   90.00
_cell.angle_beta   90.00
_cell.angle_gamma   90.00
#
_symmetry.space_group_name_H-M   'P 1'
#
loop_
_entity.id
_entity.type
_entity.pdbx_description
1 polymer ?
#
loop_
_entity_poly.entity_id
_entity_poly.type
_entity_poly.pdbx_seq_one_letter_code
_entity_poly.pdbx_strand_id
1 'polypeptide(L)'
;MIDYSEVFYHKLYQNHSIVIENSSGLSLDFILSTNARPQEVSFSVSPMSFNEVSTVTLGAHASMQVFLHFRPQPKQSLVPSAGAGGNAATASQASDPWVRELEVYVSCRLVKDFRETVILRAICSQPQLMVSLANSAGDEPLSQRNMYLTGQPTFLGLVFPMLESTLSMPELSAKAAEESEKYLVVHNTKSDVNARLALRNDSMFFSLEIDESLMQPGTVEVDLLENGVCAGRRSTLLVTIQPLSAAIFRVKPDVAALWKHHQLWDHSVKEHVTLYNIKQFAEHYQNYEYTWKWLITYHQESLATQFSVDDSSFQPSGSSAPKLAEILSDLENALDLASPLSPRNLTHAAIQDFNEADDGIHETRSRDDLYQLLQSYRALYFDFYYITDELVWYGVRGNAVRHSLALADLAYGVVFNHEVFQIFRGDSRSGDAALDAVAFPRLLLPWVRQLGHFLSFFPENQEATQPLRHVYEQLRKFEL
;
A
#
# COMPACT_ATOMS: atom_id res chain seq x y z
N MET A 1 19.14 -12.01 -15.03
CA MET A 1 17.84 -12.55 -14.56
C MET A 1 17.19 -11.48 -13.71
N ILE A 2 15.88 -11.27 -13.86
CA ILE A 2 15.08 -10.34 -13.06
C ILE A 2 14.06 -11.18 -12.30
N ASP A 3 14.09 -11.12 -10.97
CA ASP A 3 13.16 -11.84 -10.10
C ASP A 3 12.14 -10.84 -9.54
N TYR A 4 10.87 -11.05 -9.90
CA TYR A 4 9.75 -10.26 -9.40
C TYR A 4 9.20 -10.80 -8.06
N SER A 5 9.74 -11.91 -7.55
CA SER A 5 9.25 -12.58 -6.33
C SER A 5 7.76 -12.92 -6.43
N GLU A 6 6.99 -12.74 -5.34
CA GLU A 6 5.54 -12.95 -5.37
C GLU A 6 4.82 -11.79 -6.05
N VAL A 7 3.98 -12.13 -7.03
CA VAL A 7 3.18 -11.17 -7.80
C VAL A 7 1.74 -11.64 -7.92
N PHE A 8 0.82 -10.68 -7.84
CA PHE A 8 -0.60 -10.91 -8.03
C PHE A 8 -1.04 -10.74 -9.49
N TYR A 9 -1.98 -11.58 -9.93
CA TYR A 9 -2.59 -11.48 -11.26
C TYR A 9 -3.15 -10.09 -11.54
N HIS A 10 -3.03 -9.67 -12.80
CA HIS A 10 -3.54 -8.41 -13.36
C HIS A 10 -2.95 -7.12 -12.79
N LYS A 11 -2.23 -7.17 -11.65
CA LYS A 11 -1.43 -6.06 -11.16
C LYS A 11 -0.29 -5.77 -12.13
N LEU A 12 -0.08 -4.49 -12.39
CA LEU A 12 1.00 -4.01 -13.24
C LEU A 12 2.22 -3.70 -12.37
N TYR A 13 3.37 -4.27 -12.72
CA TYR A 13 4.66 -4.05 -12.08
C TYR A 13 5.58 -3.29 -13.04
N GLN A 14 6.18 -2.19 -12.57
CA GLN A 14 6.97 -1.25 -13.39
C GLN A 14 8.35 -0.94 -12.79
N ASN A 15 8.72 -1.60 -11.69
CA ASN A 15 9.90 -1.32 -10.88
C ASN A 15 11.20 -1.92 -11.42
N HIS A 16 11.16 -2.53 -12.62
CA HIS A 16 12.33 -3.16 -13.22
C HIS A 16 12.62 -2.59 -14.61
N SER A 17 13.91 -2.54 -14.94
CA SER A 17 14.40 -2.04 -16.22
C SER A 17 15.67 -2.80 -16.62
N ILE A 18 16.03 -2.70 -17.88
CA ILE A 18 17.30 -3.13 -18.43
C ILE A 18 18.01 -1.93 -19.05
N VAL A 19 19.33 -1.92 -19.01
CA VAL A 19 20.15 -0.89 -19.68
C VAL A 19 20.74 -1.52 -20.93
N ILE A 20 20.51 -0.88 -22.07
CA ILE A 20 21.08 -1.26 -23.36
C ILE A 20 22.20 -0.29 -23.66
N GLU A 21 23.40 -0.80 -23.93
CA GLU A 21 24.58 -0.02 -24.27
C GLU A 21 25.06 -0.37 -25.67
N ASN A 22 25.30 0.66 -26.48
CA ASN A 22 25.93 0.52 -27.78
C ASN A 22 27.42 0.80 -27.67
N SER A 23 28.25 -0.23 -27.52
CA SER A 23 29.71 -0.07 -27.46
C SER A 23 30.36 0.14 -28.84
N SER A 24 29.59 0.20 -29.93
CA SER A 24 30.13 0.39 -31.29
C SER A 24 30.28 1.87 -31.67
N GLY A 25 31.16 2.13 -32.64
CA GLY A 25 31.35 3.47 -33.23
C GLY A 25 30.25 3.88 -34.22
N LEU A 26 29.22 3.06 -34.44
CA LEU A 26 28.09 3.32 -35.33
C LEU A 26 26.79 3.42 -34.52
N SER A 27 25.80 4.13 -35.06
CA SER A 27 24.44 4.08 -34.53
C SER A 27 23.81 2.73 -34.83
N LEU A 28 23.23 2.08 -33.82
CA LEU A 28 22.63 0.74 -33.92
C LEU A 28 21.15 0.74 -33.53
N ASP A 29 20.38 -0.09 -34.22
CA ASP A 29 18.98 -0.38 -33.88
C ASP A 29 18.89 -1.69 -33.12
N PHE A 30 18.33 -1.62 -31.91
CA PHE A 30 17.99 -2.76 -31.06
C PHE A 30 16.50 -3.06 -31.14
N ILE A 31 16.15 -4.34 -31.23
CA ILE A 31 14.77 -4.85 -31.25
C ILE A 31 14.51 -5.58 -29.93
N LEU A 32 13.39 -5.26 -29.30
CA LEU A 32 12.90 -5.84 -28.06
C LEU A 32 11.75 -6.79 -28.37
N SER A 33 11.79 -8.00 -27.82
CA SER A 33 10.70 -8.97 -27.94
C SER A 33 10.64 -9.90 -26.74
N THR A 34 9.56 -10.69 -26.61
CA THR A 34 9.35 -11.59 -25.47
C THR A 34 8.57 -12.83 -25.89
N ASN A 35 8.73 -13.95 -25.17
CA ASN A 35 7.88 -15.13 -25.30
C ASN A 35 6.61 -15.09 -24.43
N ALA A 36 6.35 -13.97 -23.76
CA ALA A 36 5.17 -13.76 -22.92
C ALA A 36 3.87 -13.75 -23.74
N ARG A 37 2.74 -13.95 -23.06
CA ARG A 37 1.42 -13.76 -23.70
C ARG A 37 1.23 -12.30 -24.09
N PRO A 38 0.38 -12.00 -25.10
CA PRO A 38 0.01 -10.63 -25.41
C PRO A 38 -0.46 -9.91 -24.14
N GLN A 39 0.02 -8.68 -23.92
CA GLN A 39 -0.29 -7.84 -22.74
C GLN A 39 0.33 -8.27 -21.40
N GLU A 40 1.10 -9.36 -21.35
CA GLU A 40 1.79 -9.82 -20.12
C GLU A 40 3.10 -9.06 -19.87
N VAL A 41 3.85 -8.72 -20.93
CA VAL A 41 5.07 -7.90 -20.86
C VAL A 41 5.05 -6.86 -21.97
N SER A 42 5.33 -5.61 -21.63
CA SER A 42 5.61 -4.53 -22.58
C SER A 42 6.83 -3.71 -22.15
N PHE A 43 7.36 -2.89 -23.07
CA PHE A 43 8.57 -2.10 -22.84
C PHE A 43 8.29 -0.60 -23.02
N SER A 44 8.96 0.26 -22.25
CA SER A 44 8.90 1.71 -22.43
C SER A 44 10.26 2.35 -22.17
N VAL A 45 10.44 3.59 -22.66
CA VAL A 45 11.64 4.42 -22.39
C VAL A 45 11.44 5.40 -21.23
N SER A 46 10.28 5.34 -20.59
CA SER A 46 9.94 6.19 -19.45
C SER A 46 9.16 5.36 -18.42
N PRO A 47 9.51 5.47 -17.12
CA PRO A 47 8.86 4.70 -16.07
C PRO A 47 7.36 5.03 -15.93
N MET A 48 6.97 6.23 -16.37
CA MET A 48 5.60 6.75 -16.23
C MET A 48 4.81 6.72 -17.54
N SER A 49 5.44 6.32 -18.65
CA SER A 49 4.80 6.29 -19.96
C SER A 49 4.44 4.86 -20.37
N PHE A 50 3.18 4.66 -20.76
CA PHE A 50 2.72 3.43 -21.40
C PHE A 50 2.94 3.40 -22.91
N ASN A 51 3.73 4.33 -23.44
CA ASN A 51 4.12 4.31 -24.85
C ASN A 51 5.04 3.11 -25.09
N GLU A 52 4.44 2.06 -25.61
CA GLU A 52 5.12 0.80 -25.86
C GLU A 52 6.17 0.97 -26.96
N VAL A 53 7.39 0.50 -26.68
CA VAL A 53 8.49 0.48 -27.65
C VAL A 53 8.88 -0.95 -27.96
N SER A 54 9.03 -1.28 -29.23
CA SER A 54 9.59 -2.56 -29.68
C SER A 54 10.98 -2.39 -30.30
N THR A 55 11.41 -1.16 -30.53
CA THR A 55 12.69 -0.82 -31.13
C THR A 55 13.30 0.41 -30.47
N VAL A 56 14.61 0.39 -30.31
CA VAL A 56 15.41 1.49 -29.75
C VAL A 56 16.59 1.75 -30.65
N THR A 57 16.80 3.00 -31.05
CA THR A 57 18.00 3.42 -31.78
C THR A 57 18.96 4.08 -30.82
N LEU A 58 20.19 3.57 -30.72
CA LEU A 58 21.26 4.13 -29.90
C LEU A 58 22.36 4.69 -30.80
N GLY A 59 22.79 5.91 -30.52
CA GLY A 59 23.99 6.49 -31.13
C GLY A 59 25.26 5.73 -30.72
N ALA A 60 26.39 6.07 -31.34
CA ALA A 60 27.70 5.48 -30.99
C ALA A 60 28.04 5.75 -29.51
N HIS A 61 28.47 4.71 -28.79
CA HIS A 61 28.82 4.79 -27.37
C HIS A 61 27.70 5.31 -26.43
N ALA A 62 26.45 5.27 -26.88
CA ALA A 62 25.29 5.69 -26.10
C ALA A 62 24.69 4.51 -25.32
N SER A 63 24.03 4.82 -24.20
CA SER A 63 23.23 3.87 -23.44
C SER A 63 21.82 4.40 -23.24
N MET A 64 20.87 3.49 -23.02
CA MET A 64 19.50 3.84 -22.69
C MET A 64 18.86 2.80 -21.78
N GLN A 65 18.12 3.30 -20.80
CA GLN A 65 17.32 2.48 -19.90
C GLN A 65 15.95 2.19 -20.52
N VAL A 66 15.58 0.91 -20.51
CA VAL A 66 14.29 0.42 -21.00
C VAL A 66 13.56 -0.21 -19.83
N PHE A 67 12.38 0.30 -19.51
CA PHE A 67 11.53 -0.18 -18.43
C PHE A 67 10.69 -1.36 -18.89
N LEU A 68 10.50 -2.32 -17.98
CA LEU A 68 9.70 -3.52 -18.18
C LEU A 68 8.37 -3.35 -17.46
N HIS A 69 7.28 -3.49 -18.19
CA HIS A 69 5.93 -3.50 -17.66
C HIS A 69 5.42 -4.93 -17.62
N PHE A 70 5.41 -5.53 -16.45
CA PHE A 70 4.96 -6.91 -16.27
C PHE A 70 3.56 -6.94 -15.66
N ARG A 71 2.63 -7.65 -16.30
CA ARG A 71 1.26 -7.88 -15.85
C ARG A 71 0.95 -9.39 -15.86
N PRO A 72 1.12 -10.09 -14.73
CA PRO A 72 0.91 -11.53 -14.65
C PRO A 72 -0.52 -11.93 -15.02
N GLN A 73 -0.65 -12.99 -15.80
CA GLN A 73 -1.96 -13.53 -16.19
C GLN A 73 -2.22 -14.87 -15.49
N PRO A 74 -3.49 -15.21 -15.19
CA PRO A 74 -3.84 -16.50 -14.62
C PRO A 74 -3.30 -17.67 -15.46
N LYS A 75 -2.97 -18.77 -14.78
CA LYS A 75 -2.60 -20.01 -15.47
C LYS A 75 -3.79 -20.44 -16.33
N GLN A 76 -3.61 -20.49 -17.66
CA GLN A 76 -4.64 -21.01 -18.55
C GLN A 76 -4.78 -22.51 -18.25
N SER A 77 -5.90 -22.90 -17.64
CA SER A 77 -6.31 -24.30 -17.62
C SER A 77 -6.65 -24.66 -19.07
N LEU A 78 -5.88 -25.56 -19.66
CA LEU A 78 -6.26 -26.20 -20.92
C LEU A 78 -7.55 -26.97 -20.64
N VAL A 79 -8.70 -26.35 -20.92
CA VAL A 79 -9.96 -27.08 -21.01
C VAL A 79 -9.75 -28.13 -22.10
N PRO A 80 -9.84 -29.44 -21.80
CA PRO A 80 -9.81 -30.46 -22.84
C PRO A 80 -10.96 -30.16 -23.81
N SER A 81 -10.65 -30.09 -25.10
CA SER A 81 -11.65 -29.90 -26.15
C SER A 81 -12.87 -30.80 -25.90
N ALA A 82 -14.05 -30.19 -26.00
CA ALA A 82 -15.34 -30.79 -25.75
C ALA A 82 -15.46 -32.22 -26.31
N GLY A 83 -15.57 -33.19 -25.41
CA GLY A 83 -15.82 -34.58 -25.73
C GLY A 83 -15.94 -35.41 -24.45
N ALA A 84 -17.15 -35.90 -24.19
CA ALA A 84 -17.56 -36.76 -23.08
C ALA A 84 -17.81 -36.08 -21.72
N GLY A 85 -19.08 -36.07 -21.32
CA GLY A 85 -19.56 -35.54 -20.06
C GLY A 85 -18.97 -36.26 -18.85
N GLY A 86 -18.70 -35.50 -17.81
CA GLY A 86 -18.21 -36.00 -16.54
C GLY A 86 -17.77 -34.87 -15.63
N ASN A 87 -18.71 -34.40 -14.81
CA ASN A 87 -18.57 -33.60 -13.59
C ASN A 87 -17.91 -32.22 -13.72
N ALA A 88 -18.64 -31.21 -13.26
CA ALA A 88 -18.14 -29.87 -13.00
C ALA A 88 -16.90 -29.94 -12.11
N ALA A 89 -15.72 -29.92 -12.73
CA ALA A 89 -14.45 -29.72 -12.06
C ALA A 89 -14.53 -28.34 -11.39
N THR A 90 -14.63 -28.41 -10.07
CA THR A 90 -14.66 -27.32 -9.11
C THR A 90 -13.67 -26.21 -9.49
N ALA A 91 -14.12 -24.95 -9.42
CA ALA A 91 -13.34 -23.73 -9.60
C ALA A 91 -12.21 -23.54 -8.55
N SER A 92 -11.79 -24.60 -7.87
CA SER A 92 -10.81 -24.65 -6.80
C SER A 92 -9.36 -24.82 -7.26
N GLN A 93 -9.09 -25.10 -8.55
CA GLN A 93 -7.71 -25.16 -9.08
C GLN A 93 -7.11 -23.79 -9.44
N ALA A 94 -7.87 -22.69 -9.32
CA ALA A 94 -7.38 -21.35 -9.65
C ALA A 94 -6.58 -20.66 -8.51
N SER A 95 -6.51 -21.28 -7.32
CA SER A 95 -5.99 -20.63 -6.11
C SER A 95 -4.49 -20.84 -5.87
N ASP A 96 -3.90 -21.89 -6.45
CA ASP A 96 -2.51 -22.24 -6.13
C ASP A 96 -1.51 -21.30 -6.82
N PRO A 97 -0.53 -20.75 -6.07
CA PRO A 97 0.54 -19.96 -6.64
C PRO A 97 1.35 -20.83 -7.62
N TRP A 98 1.77 -20.24 -8.74
CA TRP A 98 2.59 -20.96 -9.72
C TRP A 98 3.77 -20.11 -10.19
N VAL A 99 4.86 -20.77 -10.53
CA VAL A 99 6.08 -20.09 -10.99
C VAL A 99 5.96 -19.80 -12.50
N ARG A 100 5.98 -18.52 -12.86
CA ARG A 100 6.04 -18.02 -14.23
C ARG A 100 7.47 -17.64 -14.58
N GLU A 101 8.01 -18.28 -15.61
CA GLU A 101 9.27 -17.88 -16.24
C GLU A 101 9.02 -17.40 -17.68
N LEU A 102 9.70 -16.32 -18.05
CA LEU A 102 9.57 -15.59 -19.30
C LEU A 102 10.94 -15.20 -19.81
N GLU A 103 11.09 -15.14 -21.13
CA GLU A 103 12.32 -14.69 -21.79
C GLU A 103 12.03 -13.37 -22.53
N VAL A 104 12.88 -12.39 -22.26
CA VAL A 104 12.96 -11.11 -22.99
C VAL A 104 14.20 -11.16 -23.86
N TYR A 105 14.05 -10.82 -25.13
CA TYR A 105 15.12 -10.88 -26.12
C TYR A 105 15.48 -9.49 -26.60
N VAL A 106 16.77 -9.21 -26.64
CA VAL A 106 17.36 -8.00 -27.22
C VAL A 106 18.19 -8.41 -28.42
N SER A 107 17.74 -8.04 -29.61
CA SER A 107 18.43 -8.31 -30.87
C SER A 107 18.96 -7.02 -31.49
N CYS A 108 20.01 -7.11 -32.29
CA CYS A 108 20.55 -5.96 -33.03
C CYS A 108 20.32 -6.18 -34.53
N ARG A 109 19.75 -5.20 -35.23
CA ARG A 109 19.45 -5.33 -36.67
C ARG A 109 20.70 -5.51 -37.53
N LEU A 110 21.79 -4.84 -37.16
CA LEU A 110 23.00 -4.75 -37.99
C LEU A 110 23.95 -5.93 -37.75
N VAL A 111 23.86 -6.57 -36.58
CA VAL A 111 24.71 -7.70 -36.21
C VAL A 111 23.91 -8.98 -36.39
N LYS A 112 24.27 -9.73 -37.44
CA LYS A 112 23.65 -11.01 -37.73
C LYS A 112 23.80 -11.95 -36.53
N ASP A 113 22.71 -12.62 -36.18
CA ASP A 113 22.63 -13.62 -35.11
C ASP A 113 22.91 -13.08 -33.68
N PHE A 114 22.97 -11.75 -33.49
CA PHE A 114 23.05 -11.17 -32.15
C PHE A 114 21.70 -11.25 -31.43
N ARG A 115 21.69 -11.92 -30.28
CA ARG A 115 20.53 -12.01 -29.40
C ARG A 115 21.00 -12.21 -27.97
N GLU A 116 20.70 -11.24 -27.11
CA GLU A 116 20.82 -11.38 -25.67
C GLU A 116 19.46 -11.75 -25.06
N THR A 117 19.48 -12.62 -24.06
CA THR A 117 18.26 -13.11 -23.41
C THR A 117 18.27 -12.77 -21.93
N VAL A 118 17.24 -12.07 -21.48
CA VAL A 118 16.99 -11.75 -20.07
C VAL A 118 15.81 -12.59 -19.59
N ILE A 119 16.04 -13.42 -18.57
CA ILE A 119 15.00 -14.24 -17.94
C ILE A 119 14.27 -13.41 -16.89
N LEU A 120 12.93 -13.36 -16.95
CA LEU A 120 12.05 -12.86 -15.89
C LEU A 120 11.43 -14.05 -15.17
N ARG A 121 11.43 -14.02 -13.84
CA ARG A 121 10.85 -15.06 -12.98
C ARG A 121 9.91 -14.42 -11.95
N ALA A 122 8.76 -15.05 -11.71
CA ALA A 122 7.80 -14.60 -10.70
C ALA A 122 6.99 -15.77 -10.15
N ILE A 123 6.52 -15.66 -8.91
CA ILE A 123 5.53 -16.55 -8.30
C ILE A 123 4.18 -15.86 -8.39
N CYS A 124 3.32 -16.32 -9.30
CA CYS A 124 2.05 -15.67 -9.60
C CYS A 124 0.92 -16.26 -8.78
N SER A 125 0.19 -15.42 -8.03
CA SER A 125 -0.91 -15.81 -7.16
C SER A 125 -2.16 -14.94 -7.37
N GLN A 126 -3.33 -15.43 -6.93
CA GLN A 126 -4.56 -14.64 -6.94
C GLN A 126 -4.56 -13.65 -5.77
N PRO A 127 -4.90 -12.35 -5.98
CA PRO A 127 -5.00 -11.41 -4.88
C PRO A 127 -6.12 -11.79 -3.91
N GLN A 128 -5.89 -11.64 -2.60
CA GLN A 128 -6.91 -11.90 -1.57
C GLN A 128 -8.13 -10.98 -1.76
N LEU A 129 -7.90 -9.69 -2.04
CA LEU A 129 -8.95 -8.71 -2.27
C LEU A 129 -9.11 -8.47 -3.77
N MET A 130 -10.33 -8.67 -4.28
CA MET A 130 -10.69 -8.25 -5.63
C MET A 130 -11.74 -7.15 -5.58
N VAL A 131 -11.53 -6.10 -6.36
CA VAL A 131 -12.42 -4.94 -6.42
C VAL A 131 -13.12 -4.90 -7.77
N SER A 132 -14.44 -4.77 -7.76
CA SER A 132 -15.27 -4.63 -8.95
C SER A 132 -16.28 -3.48 -8.79
N LEU A 133 -16.75 -2.96 -9.92
CA LEU A 133 -17.73 -1.88 -10.00
C LEU A 133 -19.02 -2.41 -10.61
N ALA A 134 -20.16 -2.04 -10.03
CA ALA A 134 -21.49 -2.36 -10.57
C ALA A 134 -22.35 -1.09 -10.70
N ASN A 135 -23.18 -1.04 -11.74
CA ASN A 135 -24.06 0.10 -12.02
C ASN A 135 -25.47 -0.07 -11.44
N SER A 136 -25.81 -1.26 -10.93
CA SER A 136 -27.10 -1.52 -10.28
C SER A 136 -26.96 -2.63 -9.24
N ALA A 137 -27.88 -2.67 -8.27
CA ALA A 137 -27.89 -3.64 -7.17
C ALA A 137 -28.12 -5.10 -7.63
N GLY A 138 -28.64 -5.31 -8.84
CA GLY A 138 -28.93 -6.62 -9.43
C GLY A 138 -28.00 -7.03 -10.56
N ASP A 139 -27.03 -6.18 -10.93
CA ASP A 139 -25.97 -6.60 -11.84
C ASP A 139 -25.09 -7.60 -11.10
N GLU A 140 -25.06 -8.85 -11.57
CA GLU A 140 -23.95 -9.75 -11.26
C GLU A 140 -22.66 -8.95 -11.46
N PRO A 141 -21.77 -8.87 -10.45
CA PRO A 141 -20.52 -8.11 -10.56
C PRO A 141 -19.85 -8.58 -11.83
N LEU A 142 -19.71 -7.66 -12.81
CA LEU A 142 -19.43 -7.98 -14.22
C LEU A 142 -18.64 -9.26 -14.33
N SER A 143 -19.33 -10.35 -14.67
CA SER A 143 -18.79 -11.71 -14.63
C SER A 143 -17.38 -11.73 -15.20
N GLN A 144 -16.49 -12.52 -14.57
CA GLN A 144 -15.06 -12.73 -14.88
C GLN A 144 -14.70 -12.90 -16.38
N ARG A 145 -15.68 -13.06 -17.26
CA ARG A 145 -15.51 -13.15 -18.72
C ARG A 145 -15.53 -11.81 -19.46
N ASN A 146 -16.28 -10.81 -19.01
CA ASN A 146 -16.49 -9.58 -19.78
C ASN A 146 -15.63 -8.39 -19.33
N MET A 147 -15.06 -8.43 -18.11
CA MET A 147 -14.15 -7.37 -17.63
C MET A 147 -12.76 -7.39 -18.28
N TYR A 148 -12.41 -8.46 -19.01
CA TYR A 148 -11.02 -8.75 -19.40
C TYR A 148 -10.82 -8.92 -20.92
N LEU A 149 -11.87 -8.78 -21.74
CA LEU A 149 -11.81 -8.91 -23.20
C LEU A 149 -11.74 -7.57 -23.93
N THR A 150 -12.00 -6.47 -23.23
CA THR A 150 -11.82 -5.10 -23.74
C THR A 150 -10.84 -4.40 -22.82
N GLY A 151 -9.85 -3.72 -23.40
CA GLY A 151 -8.79 -3.04 -22.67
C GLY A 151 -9.38 -2.24 -21.52
N GLN A 152 -9.17 -2.72 -20.29
CA GLN A 152 -9.47 -1.95 -19.10
C GLN A 152 -8.78 -0.60 -19.28
N PRO A 153 -9.46 0.54 -19.14
CA PRO A 153 -8.75 1.75 -18.80
C PRO A 153 -7.93 1.42 -17.54
N THR A 154 -6.72 1.95 -17.42
CA THR A 154 -5.83 1.78 -16.25
C THR A 154 -6.42 2.31 -14.93
N PHE A 155 -7.74 2.53 -14.87
CA PHE A 155 -8.49 3.17 -13.83
C PHE A 155 -9.86 2.49 -13.63
N LEU A 156 -10.09 1.94 -12.43
CA LEU A 156 -11.42 1.58 -11.97
C LEU A 156 -12.16 2.89 -11.65
N GLY A 157 -13.12 3.27 -12.49
CA GLY A 157 -13.84 4.54 -12.37
C GLY A 157 -15.35 4.38 -12.45
N LEU A 158 -16.06 5.11 -11.59
CA LEU A 158 -17.50 5.29 -11.67
C LEU A 158 -17.78 6.68 -12.27
N VAL A 159 -18.55 6.71 -13.36
CA VAL A 159 -18.95 7.97 -14.01
C VAL A 159 -20.41 8.26 -13.70
N PHE A 160 -20.68 9.38 -13.04
CA PHE A 160 -22.04 9.84 -12.76
C PHE A 160 -22.40 10.99 -13.71
N PRO A 161 -23.23 10.75 -14.74
CA PRO A 161 -23.65 11.81 -15.63
C PRO A 161 -24.59 12.77 -14.91
N MET A 162 -24.18 14.03 -14.78
CA MET A 162 -24.99 15.10 -14.22
C MET A 162 -25.15 16.19 -15.30
N LEU A 163 -26.37 16.34 -15.82
CA LEU A 163 -26.67 17.43 -16.74
C LEU A 163 -26.70 18.75 -15.98
N GLU A 164 -26.18 19.81 -16.59
CA GLU A 164 -26.15 21.16 -15.99
C GLU A 164 -27.56 21.67 -15.65
N SER A 165 -28.56 21.34 -16.49
CA SER A 165 -29.97 21.63 -16.23
C SER A 165 -30.50 20.92 -14.99
N THR A 166 -30.04 19.70 -14.72
CA THR A 166 -30.40 18.90 -13.55
C THR A 166 -29.74 19.46 -12.29
N LEU A 167 -28.47 19.89 -12.37
CA LEU A 167 -27.75 20.53 -11.26
C LEU A 167 -28.31 21.89 -10.87
N SER A 168 -28.94 22.60 -11.81
CA SER A 168 -29.54 23.92 -11.58
C SER A 168 -30.82 23.85 -10.72
N MET A 169 -31.41 22.67 -10.53
CA MET A 169 -32.61 22.46 -9.72
C MET A 169 -32.34 21.41 -8.61
N PRO A 170 -32.40 21.79 -7.32
CA PRO A 170 -32.09 20.88 -6.20
C PRO A 170 -32.95 19.61 -6.17
N GLU A 171 -34.23 19.71 -6.52
CA GLU A 171 -35.15 18.56 -6.50
C GLU A 171 -34.85 17.54 -7.61
N LEU A 172 -34.52 18.03 -8.82
CA LEU A 172 -34.17 17.16 -9.95
C LEU A 172 -32.81 16.50 -9.76
N SER A 173 -31.87 17.20 -9.13
CA SER A 173 -30.54 16.66 -8.86
C SER A 173 -30.53 15.63 -7.74
N ALA A 174 -31.30 15.83 -6.66
CA ALA A 174 -31.49 14.81 -5.64
C ALA A 174 -32.06 13.51 -6.23
N LYS A 175 -33.11 13.64 -7.05
CA LYS A 175 -33.72 12.49 -7.75
C LYS A 175 -32.76 11.81 -8.71
N ALA A 176 -31.99 12.58 -9.49
CA ALA A 176 -30.99 12.02 -10.41
C ALA A 176 -29.85 11.29 -9.67
N ALA A 177 -29.45 11.77 -8.48
CA ALA A 177 -28.46 11.10 -7.65
C ALA A 177 -28.97 9.78 -7.06
N GLU A 178 -30.25 9.72 -6.64
CA GLU A 178 -30.88 8.47 -6.20
C GLU A 178 -31.06 7.47 -7.35
N GLU A 179 -31.39 7.94 -8.54
CA GLU A 179 -31.54 7.08 -9.73
C GLU A 179 -30.20 6.62 -10.34
N SER A 180 -29.07 7.16 -9.85
CA SER A 180 -27.73 6.84 -10.35
C SER A 180 -26.83 6.18 -9.31
N GLU A 181 -27.40 5.41 -8.38
CA GLU A 181 -26.63 4.63 -7.42
C GLU A 181 -25.68 3.64 -8.12
N LYS A 182 -24.42 3.65 -7.68
CA LYS A 182 -23.40 2.71 -8.15
C LYS A 182 -22.76 2.02 -6.98
N TYR A 183 -22.15 0.88 -7.24
CA TYR A 183 -21.64 0.01 -6.19
C TYR A 183 -20.17 -0.31 -6.43
N LEU A 184 -19.41 -0.20 -5.35
CA LEU A 184 -18.06 -0.72 -5.22
C LEU A 184 -18.15 -2.02 -4.44
N VAL A 185 -17.76 -3.13 -5.07
CA VAL A 185 -17.83 -4.46 -4.47
C VAL A 185 -16.42 -4.96 -4.22
N VAL A 186 -16.15 -5.39 -3.00
CA VAL A 186 -14.84 -5.92 -2.58
C VAL A 186 -15.02 -7.38 -2.13
N HIS A 187 -14.46 -8.30 -2.90
CA HIS A 187 -14.51 -9.73 -2.64
C HIS A 187 -13.27 -10.22 -1.90
N ASN A 188 -13.47 -11.08 -0.90
CA ASN A 188 -12.43 -11.92 -0.34
C ASN A 188 -12.36 -13.22 -1.14
N THR A 189 -11.27 -13.44 -1.88
CA THR A 189 -11.08 -14.63 -2.73
C THR A 189 -10.58 -15.85 -1.97
N LYS A 190 -10.12 -15.66 -0.73
CA LYS A 190 -9.60 -16.75 0.11
C LYS A 190 -10.74 -17.48 0.80
N SER A 191 -10.59 -18.80 0.92
CA SER A 191 -11.58 -19.70 1.54
C SER A 191 -11.31 -20.02 3.00
N ASP A 192 -10.12 -19.67 3.48
CA ASP A 192 -9.55 -20.08 4.75
C ASP A 192 -9.32 -18.92 5.71
N VAL A 193 -9.31 -17.67 5.22
CA VAL A 193 -8.94 -16.52 6.03
C VAL A 193 -9.78 -15.29 5.73
N ASN A 194 -10.11 -14.53 6.78
CA ASN A 194 -10.76 -13.23 6.66
C ASN A 194 -9.86 -12.25 5.92
N ALA A 195 -10.47 -11.36 5.15
CA ALA A 195 -9.80 -10.18 4.62
C ALA A 195 -10.11 -8.98 5.51
N ARG A 196 -9.10 -8.14 5.75
CA ARG A 196 -9.24 -6.90 6.51
C ARG A 196 -8.80 -5.76 5.63
N LEU A 197 -9.64 -4.74 5.48
CA LEU A 197 -9.32 -3.55 4.70
C LEU A 197 -9.61 -2.28 5.49
N ALA A 198 -8.86 -1.22 5.19
CA ALA A 198 -9.18 0.14 5.64
C ALA A 198 -9.64 0.95 4.43
N LEU A 199 -10.83 1.52 4.50
CA LEU A 199 -11.41 2.36 3.47
C LEU A 199 -11.37 3.81 3.93
N ARG A 200 -10.73 4.64 3.11
CA ARG A 200 -10.56 6.07 3.35
C ARG A 200 -11.28 6.88 2.28
N ASN A 201 -12.25 7.69 2.71
CA ASN A 201 -13.06 8.53 1.82
C ASN A 201 -13.01 10.00 2.25
N ASP A 202 -12.07 10.74 1.68
CA ASP A 202 -11.92 12.19 1.88
C ASP A 202 -12.55 13.02 0.73
N SER A 203 -13.40 12.39 -0.09
CA SER A 203 -14.15 13.04 -1.15
C SER A 203 -15.05 14.17 -0.63
N MET A 204 -15.07 15.29 -1.37
CA MET A 204 -16.03 16.37 -1.15
C MET A 204 -17.35 16.14 -1.89
N PHE A 205 -17.33 15.37 -2.98
CA PHE A 205 -18.44 15.31 -3.94
C PHE A 205 -19.17 13.96 -4.00
N PHE A 206 -18.77 12.97 -3.21
CA PHE A 206 -19.52 11.73 -3.04
C PHE A 206 -19.40 11.14 -1.63
N SER A 207 -20.38 10.31 -1.26
CA SER A 207 -20.37 9.46 -0.07
C SER A 207 -20.26 7.99 -0.43
N LEU A 208 -19.74 7.24 0.53
CA LEU A 208 -19.70 5.79 0.50
C LEU A 208 -20.41 5.29 1.74
N GLU A 209 -21.38 4.40 1.52
CA GLU A 209 -22.16 3.77 2.58
C GLU A 209 -22.12 2.26 2.38
N ILE A 210 -21.98 1.50 3.46
CA ILE A 210 -22.06 0.04 3.38
C ILE A 210 -23.52 -0.36 3.18
N ASP A 211 -23.78 -1.21 2.20
CA ASP A 211 -25.13 -1.70 1.91
C ASP A 211 -25.34 -3.09 2.52
N GLU A 212 -25.77 -3.12 3.79
CA GLU A 212 -26.05 -4.36 4.52
C GLU A 212 -27.18 -5.18 3.89
N SER A 213 -28.08 -4.54 3.13
CA SER A 213 -29.22 -5.24 2.52
C SER A 213 -28.82 -6.17 1.37
N LEU A 214 -27.68 -5.88 0.74
CA LEU A 214 -27.13 -6.67 -0.36
C LEU A 214 -26.11 -7.73 0.11
N MET A 215 -25.84 -7.80 1.41
CA MET A 215 -24.85 -8.70 1.99
C MET A 215 -25.52 -9.80 2.82
N GLN A 216 -24.84 -10.93 2.94
CA GLN A 216 -25.29 -11.99 3.85
C GLN A 216 -25.02 -11.55 5.31
N PRO A 217 -26.00 -11.68 6.22
CA PRO A 217 -25.82 -11.27 7.61
C PRO A 217 -24.60 -11.93 8.27
N GLY A 218 -23.78 -11.14 8.96
CA GLY A 218 -22.58 -11.63 9.66
C GLY A 218 -21.37 -11.96 8.76
N THR A 219 -21.46 -11.73 7.44
CA THR A 219 -20.31 -11.93 6.52
C THR A 219 -19.34 -10.76 6.48
N VAL A 220 -19.77 -9.60 6.96
CA VAL A 220 -18.98 -8.37 7.00
C VAL A 220 -19.13 -7.73 8.37
N GLU A 221 -18.02 -7.34 8.96
CA GLU A 221 -17.94 -6.59 10.21
C GLU A 221 -17.24 -5.25 9.92
N VAL A 222 -17.73 -4.18 10.54
CA VAL A 222 -17.32 -2.81 10.25
C VAL A 222 -17.01 -2.10 11.55
N ASP A 223 -15.77 -1.65 11.70
CA ASP A 223 -15.33 -0.78 12.79
C ASP A 223 -14.99 0.61 12.26
N LEU A 224 -15.05 1.60 13.15
CA LEU A 224 -14.69 2.98 12.85
C LEU A 224 -13.39 3.35 13.56
N LEU A 225 -12.44 3.91 12.80
CA LEU A 225 -11.26 4.54 13.37
C LEU A 225 -11.47 6.05 13.40
N GLU A 226 -11.87 6.56 14.57
CA GLU A 226 -12.22 7.99 14.78
C GLU A 226 -10.99 8.87 15.13
N ASN A 227 -9.86 8.28 15.53
CA ASN A 227 -8.73 8.98 16.14
C ASN A 227 -7.54 9.26 15.18
N GLY A 228 -7.77 9.35 13.87
CA GLY A 228 -6.75 9.79 12.92
C GLY A 228 -6.49 11.29 13.04
N VAL A 229 -5.22 11.71 13.10
CA VAL A 229 -4.79 13.12 13.01
C VAL A 229 -5.27 13.76 11.70
N CYS A 230 -5.40 12.95 10.65
CA CYS A 230 -5.93 13.38 9.37
C CYS A 230 -7.34 12.89 9.11
N ALA A 231 -8.04 12.20 10.04
CA ALA A 231 -9.46 11.85 9.91
C ALA A 231 -10.25 13.11 9.52
N GLY A 232 -10.53 13.27 8.23
CA GLY A 232 -10.88 14.55 7.65
C GLY A 232 -12.28 14.96 8.08
N ARG A 233 -13.25 14.82 7.17
CA ARG A 233 -14.67 14.97 7.52
C ARG A 233 -15.32 13.65 7.96
N ARG A 234 -14.66 12.51 7.72
CA ARG A 234 -15.22 11.16 7.91
C ARG A 234 -14.16 10.23 8.52
N SER A 235 -14.63 9.33 9.37
CA SER A 235 -13.80 8.28 9.97
C SER A 235 -13.34 7.28 8.92
N THR A 236 -12.14 6.69 9.11
CA THR A 236 -11.69 5.56 8.29
C THR A 236 -12.53 4.33 8.66
N LEU A 237 -13.11 3.65 7.67
CA LEU A 237 -13.85 2.40 7.89
C LEU A 237 -12.86 1.24 7.90
N LEU A 238 -12.85 0.44 8.96
CA LEU A 238 -12.13 -0.84 9.01
C LEU A 238 -13.14 -1.95 8.74
N VAL A 239 -12.95 -2.69 7.66
CA VAL A 239 -13.91 -3.69 7.20
C VAL A 239 -13.27 -5.06 7.20
N THR A 240 -13.88 -5.99 7.93
CA THR A 240 -13.51 -7.41 7.96
C THR A 240 -14.50 -8.19 7.14
N ILE A 241 -14.00 -8.93 6.14
CA ILE A 241 -14.80 -9.71 5.19
C ILE A 241 -14.49 -11.20 5.40
N GLN A 242 -15.52 -12.01 5.65
CA GLN A 242 -15.41 -13.45 5.82
C GLN A 242 -14.86 -14.15 4.56
N PRO A 243 -14.37 -15.40 4.65
CA PRO A 243 -13.86 -16.13 3.49
C PRO A 243 -14.94 -16.27 2.40
N LEU A 244 -14.53 -16.14 1.14
CA LEU A 244 -15.41 -16.20 -0.04
C LEU A 244 -16.60 -15.23 -0.03
N SER A 245 -16.58 -14.22 0.84
CA SER A 245 -17.65 -13.23 0.99
C SER A 245 -17.29 -11.89 0.34
N ALA A 246 -18.22 -10.94 0.33
CA ALA A 246 -18.01 -9.63 -0.27
C ALA A 246 -18.58 -8.50 0.59
N ALA A 247 -17.86 -7.38 0.65
CA ALA A 247 -18.38 -6.11 1.14
C ALA A 247 -18.88 -5.25 -0.03
N ILE A 248 -20.08 -4.69 0.12
CA ILE A 248 -20.72 -3.86 -0.90
C ILE A 248 -20.85 -2.44 -0.36
N PHE A 249 -20.25 -1.50 -1.08
CA PHE A 249 -20.30 -0.07 -0.77
C PHE A 249 -21.10 0.64 -1.84
N ARG A 250 -22.18 1.28 -1.43
CA ARG A 250 -22.98 2.16 -2.27
C ARG A 250 -22.32 3.52 -2.37
N VAL A 251 -22.13 3.99 -3.60
CA VAL A 251 -21.49 5.25 -3.94
C VAL A 251 -22.56 6.26 -4.36
N LYS A 252 -22.65 7.38 -3.65
CA LYS A 252 -23.66 8.42 -3.89
C LYS A 252 -23.02 9.78 -4.14
N PRO A 253 -23.32 10.47 -5.25
CA PRO A 253 -22.91 11.85 -5.43
C PRO A 253 -23.52 12.76 -4.36
N ASP A 254 -22.70 13.63 -3.75
CA ASP A 254 -23.17 14.69 -2.85
C ASP A 254 -23.58 15.89 -3.70
N VAL A 255 -24.85 15.91 -4.09
CA VAL A 255 -25.46 16.95 -4.93
C VAL A 255 -25.32 18.35 -4.31
N ALA A 256 -25.43 18.45 -2.98
CA ALA A 256 -25.38 19.74 -2.31
C ALA A 256 -23.97 20.32 -2.33
N ALA A 257 -22.96 19.50 -2.05
CA ALA A 257 -21.56 19.88 -2.19
C ALA A 257 -21.22 20.17 -3.65
N LEU A 258 -21.76 19.37 -4.56
CA LEU A 258 -21.60 19.54 -5.99
C LEU A 258 -22.08 20.95 -6.40
N TRP A 259 -23.33 21.29 -6.11
CA TRP A 259 -23.89 22.59 -6.44
C TRP A 259 -23.14 23.78 -5.81
N LYS A 260 -22.78 23.66 -4.52
CA LYS A 260 -22.05 24.70 -3.77
C LYS A 260 -20.69 25.06 -4.38
N HIS A 261 -20.07 24.12 -5.07
CA HIS A 261 -18.71 24.24 -5.59
C HIS A 261 -18.64 24.13 -7.11
N HIS A 262 -19.76 24.31 -7.82
CA HIS A 262 -19.84 24.20 -9.28
C HIS A 262 -18.82 25.09 -10.01
N GLN A 263 -18.44 26.23 -9.43
CA GLN A 263 -17.42 27.14 -9.98
C GLN A 263 -16.00 26.52 -10.05
N LEU A 264 -15.74 25.42 -9.35
CA LEU A 264 -14.44 24.73 -9.36
C LEU A 264 -14.31 23.74 -10.52
N TRP A 265 -15.34 23.60 -11.36
CA TRP A 265 -15.39 22.56 -12.37
C TRP A 265 -15.27 23.16 -13.76
N ASP A 266 -14.46 22.53 -14.60
CA ASP A 266 -14.43 22.85 -16.02
C ASP A 266 -15.50 22.04 -16.78
N HIS A 267 -15.35 20.72 -16.80
CA HIS A 267 -16.25 19.80 -17.53
C HIS A 267 -16.58 18.51 -16.76
N SER A 268 -15.77 18.16 -15.77
CA SER A 268 -15.95 16.96 -14.95
C SER A 268 -15.19 17.11 -13.65
N VAL A 269 -15.71 16.54 -12.58
CA VAL A 269 -15.01 16.40 -11.31
C VAL A 269 -14.43 14.99 -11.21
N LYS A 270 -13.17 14.88 -10.80
CA LYS A 270 -12.50 13.60 -10.55
C LYS A 270 -12.03 13.56 -9.12
N GLU A 271 -12.58 12.62 -8.38
CA GLU A 271 -12.16 12.27 -7.03
C GLU A 271 -11.97 10.76 -6.94
N HIS A 272 -11.41 10.29 -5.83
CA HIS A 272 -11.17 8.87 -5.59
C HIS A 272 -11.45 8.52 -4.14
N VAL A 273 -11.56 7.20 -3.91
CA VAL A 273 -11.56 6.57 -2.60
C VAL A 273 -10.34 5.65 -2.56
N THR A 274 -9.71 5.53 -1.39
CA THR A 274 -8.55 4.65 -1.22
C THR A 274 -8.91 3.45 -0.35
N LEU A 275 -8.52 2.26 -0.80
CA LEU A 275 -8.72 0.99 -0.10
C LEU A 275 -7.35 0.38 0.21
N TYR A 276 -7.10 0.13 1.49
CA TYR A 276 -5.88 -0.48 1.97
C TYR A 276 -6.12 -1.91 2.39
N ASN A 277 -5.34 -2.84 1.86
CA ASN A 277 -5.26 -4.18 2.44
C ASN A 277 -4.49 -4.07 3.77
N ILE A 278 -5.17 -4.27 4.90
CA ILE A 278 -4.55 -4.15 6.22
C ILE A 278 -3.44 -5.19 6.38
N LYS A 279 -3.46 -6.34 5.70
CA LYS A 279 -2.35 -7.30 5.76
C LYS A 279 -1.08 -6.82 5.06
N GLN A 280 -1.22 -6.12 3.93
CA GLN A 280 -0.07 -5.56 3.21
C GLN A 280 0.49 -4.33 3.96
N PHE A 281 -0.40 -3.54 4.58
CA PHE A 281 -0.03 -2.53 5.56
C PHE A 281 0.63 -3.16 6.80
N ALA A 282 0.14 -4.34 7.22
CA ALA A 282 0.66 -5.12 8.33
C ALA A 282 1.99 -5.80 7.99
N GLU A 283 2.39 -6.08 6.75
CA GLU A 283 3.76 -6.54 6.47
C GLU A 283 4.82 -5.48 6.85
N HIS A 284 4.41 -4.22 7.00
CA HIS A 284 5.22 -3.15 7.59
C HIS A 284 5.08 -3.06 9.13
N TYR A 285 4.17 -3.85 9.72
CA TYR A 285 3.64 -3.76 11.10
C TYR A 285 3.41 -5.12 11.81
N GLN A 286 3.84 -6.25 11.25
CA GLN A 286 3.37 -7.58 11.64
C GLN A 286 4.03 -7.92 12.98
N ASN A 287 3.38 -7.63 14.12
CA ASN A 287 3.66 -8.24 15.43
C ASN A 287 2.90 -7.62 16.62
N TYR A 288 1.56 -7.52 16.63
CA TYR A 288 0.92 -6.75 17.73
C TYR A 288 -0.39 -7.23 18.38
N GLU A 289 -1.15 -8.17 17.80
CA GLU A 289 -2.45 -8.53 18.40
C GLU A 289 -2.32 -9.48 19.60
N TYR A 290 -1.34 -10.38 19.60
CA TYR A 290 -1.00 -11.21 20.78
C TYR A 290 -0.03 -10.50 21.73
N THR A 291 0.74 -9.54 21.21
CA THR A 291 1.64 -8.63 21.94
C THR A 291 0.94 -7.90 23.06
N TRP A 292 -0.27 -7.47 22.75
CA TRP A 292 -1.22 -6.87 23.67
C TRP A 292 -1.45 -7.68 24.96
N LYS A 293 -1.72 -8.99 24.87
CA LYS A 293 -2.11 -9.77 26.05
C LYS A 293 -0.95 -10.01 27.02
N TRP A 294 0.26 -10.19 26.48
CA TRP A 294 1.44 -10.45 27.31
C TRP A 294 2.05 -9.17 27.89
N LEU A 295 2.07 -8.05 27.15
CA LEU A 295 2.65 -6.78 27.64
C LEU A 295 1.92 -6.23 28.87
N ILE A 296 0.60 -6.42 28.91
CA ILE A 296 -0.24 -6.13 30.07
C ILE A 296 0.18 -6.99 31.26
N THR A 297 0.40 -8.29 31.02
CA THR A 297 0.82 -9.24 32.06
C THR A 297 2.22 -8.91 32.59
N TYR A 298 3.16 -8.56 31.70
CA TYR A 298 4.53 -8.16 32.08
C TYR A 298 4.58 -6.86 32.88
N HIS A 299 3.77 -5.86 32.52
CA HIS A 299 3.70 -4.62 33.30
C HIS A 299 3.06 -4.83 34.68
N GLN A 300 2.09 -5.72 34.80
CA GLN A 300 1.54 -6.14 36.10
C GLN A 300 2.61 -6.83 36.97
N GLU A 301 3.44 -7.70 36.38
CA GLU A 301 4.54 -8.38 37.08
C GLU A 301 5.68 -7.41 37.46
N SER A 302 6.05 -6.48 36.58
CA SER A 302 7.13 -5.50 36.82
C SER A 302 6.75 -4.44 37.86
N LEU A 303 5.50 -3.95 37.84
CA LEU A 303 4.98 -3.04 38.86
C LEU A 303 4.88 -3.72 40.23
N ALA A 304 4.54 -5.01 40.30
CA ALA A 304 4.59 -5.78 41.53
C ALA A 304 6.03 -5.93 42.09
N THR A 305 7.05 -5.82 41.22
CA THR A 305 8.47 -5.99 41.61
C THR A 305 9.13 -4.66 42.01
N GLN A 306 8.68 -3.52 41.48
CA GLN A 306 9.24 -2.20 41.78
C GLN A 306 8.85 -1.62 43.15
N PHE A 307 7.79 -2.12 43.79
CA PHE A 307 7.42 -1.72 45.17
C PHE A 307 8.29 -2.38 46.27
N SER A 308 9.43 -2.98 45.90
CA SER A 308 10.32 -3.71 46.83
C SER A 308 11.74 -3.14 46.97
N VAL A 309 12.12 -2.09 46.23
CA VAL A 309 13.49 -1.55 46.34
C VAL A 309 13.49 -0.02 46.41
N ASP A 310 13.82 0.47 47.59
CA ASP A 310 14.00 1.88 47.92
C ASP A 310 15.40 2.39 47.52
N ASP A 311 15.41 3.65 47.10
CA ASP A 311 16.45 4.69 47.22
C ASP A 311 17.80 4.60 46.45
N SER A 312 17.98 5.51 45.48
CA SER A 312 18.90 6.68 45.58
C SER A 312 19.61 7.09 44.27
N SER A 313 19.50 8.39 43.98
CA SER A 313 20.39 9.26 43.18
C SER A 313 20.61 9.00 41.68
N PHE A 314 20.08 9.90 40.83
CA PHE A 314 20.61 10.14 39.49
C PHE A 314 20.70 11.66 39.20
N GLN A 315 21.91 12.14 38.95
CA GLN A 315 22.17 13.46 38.35
C GLN A 315 21.99 13.36 36.83
N PRO A 316 21.37 14.35 36.13
CA PRO A 316 21.29 14.33 34.68
C PRO A 316 22.36 15.24 34.08
N SER A 317 23.47 14.66 33.66
CA SER A 317 24.37 15.27 32.67
C SER A 317 24.78 14.22 31.65
N GLY A 318 23.92 14.02 30.65
CA GLY A 318 24.14 13.15 29.50
C GLY A 318 23.25 13.61 28.36
N SER A 319 23.74 13.54 27.12
CA SER A 319 22.98 13.93 25.93
C SER A 319 21.60 13.24 25.90
N SER A 320 20.56 13.94 25.44
CA SER A 320 19.18 13.44 25.38
C SER A 320 18.98 12.28 24.39
N ALA A 321 19.92 12.12 23.46
CA ALA A 321 19.92 11.11 22.40
C ALA A 321 19.89 9.65 22.90
N PRO A 322 20.82 9.17 23.75
CA PRO A 322 20.81 7.80 24.25
C PRO A 322 19.55 7.48 25.06
N LYS A 323 19.02 8.43 25.84
CA LYS A 323 17.82 8.22 26.66
C LYS A 323 16.55 8.05 25.82
N LEU A 324 16.40 8.81 24.73
CA LEU A 324 15.24 8.68 23.83
C LEU A 324 15.34 7.41 22.97
N ALA A 325 16.54 7.05 22.51
CA ALA A 325 16.78 5.80 21.80
C ALA A 325 16.50 4.58 22.69
N GLU A 326 16.87 4.64 23.97
CA GLU A 326 16.55 3.63 24.98
C GLU A 326 15.04 3.50 25.19
N ILE A 327 14.31 4.61 25.37
CA ILE A 327 12.83 4.59 25.50
C ILE A 327 12.15 3.98 24.26
N LEU A 328 12.60 4.35 23.06
CA LEU A 328 12.04 3.80 21.82
C LEU A 328 12.42 2.33 21.62
N SER A 329 13.61 1.92 22.04
CA SER A 329 14.06 0.53 22.02
C SER A 329 13.32 -0.32 23.06
N ASP A 330 13.03 0.22 24.24
CA ASP A 330 12.22 -0.45 25.26
C ASP A 330 10.78 -0.64 24.78
N LEU A 331 10.21 0.39 24.17
CA LEU A 331 8.90 0.30 23.52
C LEU A 331 8.94 -0.77 22.42
N GLU A 332 9.95 -0.75 21.55
CA GLU A 332 10.13 -1.75 20.49
C GLU A 332 10.32 -3.17 21.03
N ASN A 333 11.16 -3.37 22.05
CA ASN A 333 11.43 -4.68 22.64
C ASN A 333 10.18 -5.26 23.31
N ALA A 334 9.42 -4.42 23.99
CA ALA A 334 8.13 -4.82 24.56
C ALA A 334 7.17 -5.23 23.42
N LEU A 335 7.18 -4.49 22.32
CA LEU A 335 6.37 -4.77 21.13
C LEU A 335 6.83 -6.02 20.34
N ASP A 336 8.11 -6.35 20.32
CA ASP A 336 8.69 -7.51 19.63
C ASP A 336 8.49 -8.82 20.42
N LEU A 337 8.76 -8.80 21.73
CA LEU A 337 8.70 -9.96 22.62
C LEU A 337 7.30 -10.51 22.76
N ALA A 338 6.31 -9.63 22.68
CA ALA A 338 4.95 -10.06 22.93
C ALA A 338 4.27 -10.59 21.64
N SER A 339 4.95 -10.54 20.50
CA SER A 339 4.37 -10.98 19.25
C SER A 339 4.46 -12.49 19.01
N PRO A 340 3.41 -13.11 18.43
CA PRO A 340 3.28 -14.55 18.32
C PRO A 340 4.09 -15.12 17.14
N LEU A 341 4.66 -14.24 16.30
CA LEU A 341 5.48 -14.61 15.13
C LEU A 341 6.95 -14.19 15.32
N SER A 342 7.34 -13.69 16.50
CA SER A 342 8.74 -13.38 16.78
C SER A 342 9.57 -14.67 16.85
N PRO A 343 10.64 -14.80 16.05
CA PRO A 343 11.54 -15.96 16.09
C PRO A 343 12.29 -16.11 17.42
N ARG A 344 12.17 -15.13 18.34
CA ARG A 344 12.72 -15.18 19.71
C ARG A 344 11.76 -15.80 20.74
N ASN A 345 10.50 -16.09 20.39
CA ASN A 345 9.55 -16.80 21.24
C ASN A 345 9.67 -18.32 21.07
N LEU A 346 10.51 -18.97 21.89
CA LEU A 346 10.75 -20.41 21.86
C LEU A 346 9.78 -21.24 22.73
N THR A 347 8.71 -20.65 23.26
CA THR A 347 7.80 -21.31 24.21
C THR A 347 6.33 -21.15 23.80
N HIS A 348 5.98 -21.75 22.66
CA HIS A 348 4.57 -21.96 22.28
C HIS A 348 4.07 -23.31 22.82
N ALA A 349 3.80 -23.39 24.13
CA ALA A 349 2.94 -24.40 24.71
C ALA A 349 2.45 -23.93 26.09
N ALA A 350 1.13 -23.89 26.26
CA ALA A 350 0.39 -23.63 27.50
C ALA A 350 0.23 -22.17 27.94
N ILE A 351 -0.78 -21.48 27.38
CA ILE A 351 -1.70 -20.65 28.20
C ILE A 351 -3.12 -20.87 27.65
N GLN A 352 -3.75 -21.94 28.13
CA GLN A 352 -5.22 -22.08 28.21
C GLN A 352 -5.61 -21.72 29.65
N ASP A 353 -6.76 -21.05 29.77
CA ASP A 353 -7.51 -20.70 30.99
C ASP A 353 -6.79 -19.82 32.01
N PHE A 354 -7.35 -18.64 32.32
CA PHE A 354 -7.56 -18.22 33.71
C PHE A 354 -8.65 -17.15 33.82
N ASN A 355 -9.59 -17.44 34.72
CA ASN A 355 -10.77 -16.67 35.09
C ASN A 355 -10.45 -15.33 35.77
N GLU A 356 -11.47 -14.47 35.72
CA GLU A 356 -11.80 -13.39 36.64
C GLU A 356 -11.14 -13.49 38.02
N ALA A 357 -10.32 -12.49 38.35
CA ALA A 357 -10.11 -12.06 39.72
C ALA A 357 -9.96 -10.54 39.77
N ASP A 358 -10.87 -9.97 40.54
CA ASP A 358 -11.05 -8.59 40.96
C ASP A 358 -9.86 -8.11 41.80
N ASP A 359 -9.11 -7.11 41.33
CA ASP A 359 -8.38 -6.18 42.20
C ASP A 359 -7.98 -4.86 41.50
N GLY A 360 -8.37 -3.74 42.12
CA GLY A 360 -7.60 -2.49 42.12
C GLY A 360 -7.65 -1.51 40.93
N ILE A 361 -8.56 -0.54 41.04
CA ILE A 361 -8.80 0.71 40.24
C ILE A 361 -7.55 1.50 39.71
N HIS A 362 -6.32 1.18 40.14
CA HIS A 362 -5.09 1.84 39.68
C HIS A 362 -4.37 1.15 38.50
N GLU A 363 -4.53 -0.16 38.32
CA GLU A 363 -3.87 -0.91 37.22
C GLU A 363 -4.53 -0.69 35.85
N THR A 364 -5.84 -0.41 35.84
CA THR A 364 -6.62 -0.17 34.61
C THR A 364 -6.15 1.08 33.88
N ARG A 365 -5.77 2.15 34.60
CA ARG A 365 -5.42 3.45 34.02
C ARG A 365 -4.12 3.40 33.20
N SER A 366 -3.06 2.77 33.73
CA SER A 366 -1.78 2.63 33.00
C SER A 366 -1.91 1.74 31.76
N ARG A 367 -2.86 0.79 31.78
CA ARG A 367 -3.14 -0.11 30.67
C ARG A 367 -3.86 0.59 29.52
N ASP A 368 -4.85 1.41 29.88
CA ASP A 368 -5.65 2.17 28.94
C ASP A 368 -4.81 3.28 28.28
N ASP A 369 -3.90 3.92 29.03
CA ASP A 369 -3.00 4.95 28.51
C ASP A 369 -2.02 4.41 27.45
N LEU A 370 -1.43 3.23 27.68
CA LEU A 370 -0.52 2.59 26.72
C LEU A 370 -1.27 2.08 25.47
N TYR A 371 -2.47 1.55 25.66
CA TYR A 371 -3.36 1.16 24.57
C TYR A 371 -3.70 2.35 23.67
N GLN A 372 -4.08 3.46 24.29
CA GLN A 372 -4.39 4.70 23.61
C GLN A 372 -3.18 5.23 22.84
N LEU A 373 -1.98 5.23 23.45
CA LEU A 373 -0.74 5.66 22.79
C LEU A 373 -0.44 4.84 21.53
N LEU A 374 -0.55 3.52 21.59
CA LEU A 374 -0.27 2.65 20.45
C LEU A 374 -1.33 2.81 19.34
N GLN A 375 -2.60 2.95 19.71
CA GLN A 375 -3.66 3.25 18.75
C GLN A 375 -3.44 4.60 18.07
N SER A 376 -3.08 5.63 18.83
CA SER A 376 -2.73 6.95 18.30
C SER A 376 -1.52 6.88 17.37
N TYR A 377 -0.49 6.12 17.72
CA TYR A 377 0.67 5.91 16.85
C TYR A 377 0.28 5.24 15.52
N ARG A 378 -0.55 4.19 15.56
CA ARG A 378 -1.03 3.51 14.35
C ARG A 378 -1.89 4.42 13.48
N ALA A 379 -2.80 5.16 14.09
CA ALA A 379 -3.66 6.10 13.38
C ALA A 379 -2.82 7.18 12.71
N LEU A 380 -1.83 7.74 13.43
CA LEU A 380 -0.90 8.74 12.90
C LEU A 380 -0.07 8.19 11.73
N TYR A 381 0.51 7.00 11.86
CA TYR A 381 1.27 6.42 10.76
C TYR A 381 0.38 6.08 9.56
N PHE A 382 -0.83 5.56 9.78
CA PHE A 382 -1.80 5.32 8.72
C PHE A 382 -2.14 6.61 7.97
N ASP A 383 -2.36 7.72 8.69
CA ASP A 383 -2.59 9.02 8.08
C ASP A 383 -1.37 9.50 7.27
N PHE A 384 -0.16 9.30 7.78
CA PHE A 384 1.06 9.64 7.06
C PHE A 384 1.27 8.81 5.79
N TYR A 385 0.98 7.51 5.87
CA TYR A 385 0.97 6.60 4.72
C TYR A 385 -0.04 7.09 3.68
N TYR A 386 -1.26 7.42 4.11
CA TYR A 386 -2.31 7.95 3.25
C TYR A 386 -1.89 9.26 2.57
N ILE A 387 -1.36 10.22 3.33
CA ILE A 387 -0.82 11.48 2.79
C ILE A 387 0.25 11.20 1.73
N THR A 388 1.12 10.24 1.98
CA THR A 388 2.17 9.85 1.03
C THR A 388 1.58 9.39 -0.30
N ASP A 389 0.57 8.50 -0.26
CA ASP A 389 -0.13 8.04 -1.46
C ASP A 389 -0.83 9.19 -2.20
N GLU A 390 -1.48 10.11 -1.49
CA GLU A 390 -2.10 11.29 -2.09
C GLU A 390 -1.06 12.17 -2.78
N LEU A 391 0.06 12.45 -2.12
CA LEU A 391 1.16 13.24 -2.69
C LEU A 391 1.74 12.57 -3.94
N VAL A 392 1.84 11.24 -3.97
CA VAL A 392 2.20 10.49 -5.17
C VAL A 392 1.13 10.67 -6.24
N TRP A 393 -0.15 10.45 -5.91
CA TRP A 393 -1.27 10.53 -6.84
C TRP A 393 -1.33 11.90 -7.55
N TYR A 394 -1.21 13.00 -6.79
CA TYR A 394 -1.21 14.36 -7.34
C TYR A 394 0.13 14.71 -7.99
N GLY A 395 1.24 14.16 -7.49
CA GLY A 395 2.59 14.43 -7.97
C GLY A 395 2.91 13.76 -9.31
N VAL A 396 2.29 12.62 -9.61
CA VAL A 396 2.47 11.90 -10.88
C VAL A 396 1.44 12.28 -11.95
N ARG A 397 0.36 12.99 -11.59
CA ARG A 397 -0.74 13.35 -12.49
C ARG A 397 -0.79 14.85 -12.81
N GLY A 398 -0.71 15.17 -14.09
CA GLY A 398 -1.10 16.49 -14.63
C GLY A 398 -0.16 17.64 -14.23
N ASN A 399 -0.71 18.86 -14.16
CA ASN A 399 0.04 20.10 -13.94
C ASN A 399 0.32 20.42 -12.45
N ALA A 400 -0.14 19.58 -11.52
CA ALA A 400 -0.04 19.81 -10.08
C ALA A 400 1.27 19.33 -9.43
N VAL A 401 2.20 18.81 -10.22
CA VAL A 401 3.47 18.22 -9.75
C VAL A 401 4.22 19.17 -8.81
N ARG A 402 4.36 20.46 -9.19
CA ARG A 402 5.09 21.43 -8.37
C ARG A 402 4.47 21.66 -6.99
N HIS A 403 3.15 21.74 -6.92
CA HIS A 403 2.44 21.94 -5.66
C HIS A 403 2.53 20.70 -4.78
N SER A 404 2.37 19.51 -5.37
CA SER A 404 2.48 18.23 -4.67
C SER A 404 3.89 18.03 -4.09
N LEU A 405 4.94 18.38 -4.85
CA LEU A 405 6.31 18.31 -4.36
C LEU A 405 6.61 19.32 -3.25
N ALA A 406 6.05 20.54 -3.33
CA ALA A 406 6.19 21.52 -2.24
C ALA A 406 5.45 21.07 -0.96
N LEU A 407 4.28 20.45 -1.10
CA LEU A 407 3.56 19.84 0.03
C LEU A 407 4.29 18.64 0.60
N ALA A 408 4.93 17.82 -0.25
CA ALA A 408 5.77 16.73 0.21
C ALA A 408 6.99 17.25 0.99
N ASP A 409 7.67 18.29 0.50
CA ASP A 409 8.78 18.93 1.21
C ASP A 409 8.35 19.44 2.60
N LEU A 410 7.15 20.04 2.69
CA LEU A 410 6.57 20.45 3.96
C LEU A 410 6.26 19.25 4.88
N ALA A 411 5.53 18.25 4.39
CA ALA A 411 5.09 17.11 5.20
C ALA A 411 6.27 16.29 5.73
N TYR A 412 7.17 15.89 4.83
CA TYR A 412 8.38 15.16 5.19
C TYR A 412 9.37 16.01 5.97
N GLY A 413 9.48 17.31 5.65
CA GLY A 413 10.30 18.25 6.40
C GLY A 413 9.84 18.37 7.85
N VAL A 414 8.54 18.47 8.11
CA VAL A 414 8.00 18.49 9.50
C VAL A 414 8.30 17.18 10.23
N VAL A 415 8.05 16.03 9.60
CA VAL A 415 8.27 14.72 10.23
C VAL A 415 9.74 14.47 10.54
N PHE A 416 10.63 14.63 9.55
CA PHE A 416 12.07 14.33 9.72
C PHE A 416 12.88 15.44 10.38
N ASN A 417 12.28 16.60 10.65
CA ASN A 417 12.82 17.59 11.58
C ASN A 417 12.28 17.41 13.00
N HIS A 418 11.45 16.41 13.29
CA HIS A 418 11.09 16.09 14.67
C HIS A 418 12.31 15.53 15.42
N GLU A 419 12.41 15.81 16.72
CA GLU A 419 13.55 15.42 17.56
C GLU A 419 13.87 13.93 17.49
N VAL A 420 12.83 13.08 17.42
CA VAL A 420 12.95 11.61 17.28
C VAL A 420 13.73 11.16 16.04
N PHE A 421 13.77 11.96 14.97
CA PHE A 421 14.56 11.67 13.77
C PHE A 421 15.87 12.47 13.73
N GLN A 422 15.88 13.71 14.21
CA GLN A 422 17.07 14.57 14.19
C GLN A 422 18.26 13.94 14.91
N ILE A 423 18.01 13.21 16.00
CA ILE A 423 19.04 12.53 16.78
C ILE A 423 19.84 11.51 15.95
N PHE A 424 19.23 10.94 14.91
CA PHE A 424 19.84 9.94 14.03
C PHE A 424 20.38 10.54 12.72
N ARG A 425 20.05 11.82 12.43
CA ARG A 425 20.61 12.57 11.30
C ARG A 425 21.99 13.06 11.72
N GLY A 426 22.99 12.20 11.54
CA GLY A 426 24.36 12.49 11.91
C GLY A 426 24.86 13.79 11.29
N ASP A 427 25.43 14.67 12.11
CA ASP A 427 26.16 15.84 11.64
C ASP A 427 27.45 15.33 11.01
N SER A 428 27.54 15.33 9.68
CA SER A 428 28.69 14.83 8.90
C SER A 428 29.99 15.61 9.14
N ARG A 429 30.00 16.53 10.12
CA ARG A 429 31.14 17.32 10.58
C ARG A 429 31.81 16.79 11.83
N SER A 430 31.17 15.95 12.64
CA SER A 430 31.80 15.30 13.79
C SER A 430 32.06 13.85 13.44
N GLY A 431 33.33 13.50 13.21
CA GLY A 431 33.80 12.11 13.10
C GLY A 431 33.71 11.38 14.44
N ASP A 432 32.54 11.39 15.06
CA ASP A 432 32.28 10.86 16.38
C ASP A 432 31.71 9.44 16.22
N ALA A 433 32.58 8.45 16.39
CA ALA A 433 32.29 7.03 16.32
C ALA A 433 31.23 6.55 17.35
N ALA A 434 30.71 7.45 18.19
CA ALA A 434 29.71 7.17 19.21
C ALA A 434 28.28 7.03 18.67
N LEU A 435 27.93 7.67 17.54
CA LEU A 435 26.60 7.54 16.93
C LEU A 435 26.41 6.22 16.17
N ASP A 436 27.50 5.56 15.75
CA ASP A 436 27.46 4.24 15.14
C ASP A 436 27.11 3.11 16.14
N ALA A 437 27.07 3.42 17.44
CA ALA A 437 26.69 2.47 18.50
C ALA A 437 25.19 2.48 18.84
N VAL A 438 24.41 3.48 18.40
CA VAL A 438 22.98 3.58 18.73
C VAL A 438 22.17 2.91 17.63
N ALA A 439 21.52 1.79 17.96
CA ALA A 439 20.62 1.09 17.06
C ALA A 439 19.42 2.00 16.69
N PHE A 440 19.12 2.11 15.40
CA PHE A 440 17.96 2.87 14.93
C PHE A 440 16.67 2.13 15.33
N PRO A 441 15.71 2.79 16.00
CA PRO A 441 14.49 2.13 16.43
C PRO A 441 13.67 1.63 15.23
N ARG A 442 13.30 0.34 15.21
CA ARG A 442 12.49 -0.24 14.12
C ARG A 442 11.13 0.42 13.99
N LEU A 443 10.60 1.00 15.07
CA LEU A 443 9.36 1.79 15.03
C LEU A 443 9.47 2.96 14.04
N LEU A 444 10.64 3.57 13.90
CA LEU A 444 10.85 4.70 12.99
C LEU A 444 11.12 4.26 11.54
N LEU A 445 11.48 2.99 11.33
CA LEU A 445 11.86 2.47 10.01
C LEU A 445 10.73 2.53 8.96
N PRO A 446 9.46 2.22 9.29
CA PRO A 446 8.35 2.40 8.36
C PRO A 446 8.26 3.82 7.79
N TRP A 447 8.57 4.86 8.57
CA TRP A 447 8.52 6.26 8.13
C TRP A 447 9.61 6.57 7.10
N VAL A 448 10.82 6.06 7.32
CA VAL A 448 11.94 6.17 6.36
C VAL A 448 11.58 5.46 5.05
N ARG A 449 11.00 4.26 5.15
CA ARG A 449 10.53 3.50 3.99
C ARG A 449 9.43 4.23 3.21
N GLN A 450 8.54 4.97 3.87
CA GLN A 450 7.54 5.80 3.19
C GLN A 450 8.19 6.91 2.36
N LEU A 451 9.23 7.57 2.89
CA LEU A 451 9.99 8.54 2.11
C LEU A 451 10.65 7.90 0.89
N GLY A 452 11.29 6.73 1.07
CA GLY A 452 11.85 5.96 -0.04
C GLY A 452 10.80 5.58 -1.08
N HIS A 453 9.61 5.15 -0.63
CA HIS A 453 8.47 4.83 -1.48
C HIS A 453 8.04 6.05 -2.30
N PHE A 454 7.81 7.20 -1.67
CA PHE A 454 7.47 8.45 -2.36
C PHE A 454 8.50 8.81 -3.43
N LEU A 455 9.79 8.81 -3.06
CA LEU A 455 10.88 9.19 -3.97
C LEU A 455 11.06 8.23 -5.16
N SER A 456 10.57 6.99 -5.05
CA SER A 456 10.65 6.00 -6.13
C SER A 456 9.76 6.33 -7.34
N PHE A 457 8.73 7.16 -7.18
CA PHE A 457 7.85 7.60 -8.26
C PHE A 457 8.41 8.76 -9.09
N PHE A 458 9.49 9.38 -8.63
CA PHE A 458 10.08 10.55 -9.24
C PHE A 458 11.48 10.23 -9.77
N PRO A 459 11.89 10.77 -10.95
CA PRO A 459 13.24 10.61 -11.45
C PRO A 459 14.32 11.07 -10.46
N GLU A 460 15.47 10.38 -10.43
CA GLU A 460 16.58 10.72 -9.53
C GLU A 460 17.15 12.11 -9.77
N ASN A 461 17.14 12.56 -11.02
CA ASN A 461 17.63 13.88 -11.43
C ASN A 461 16.61 15.02 -11.24
N GLN A 462 15.45 14.76 -10.64
CA GLN A 462 14.44 15.78 -10.41
C GLN A 462 14.86 16.74 -9.29
N GLU A 463 15.24 17.98 -9.66
CA GLU A 463 15.76 19.01 -8.75
C GLU A 463 14.86 19.26 -7.53
N ALA A 464 13.54 19.31 -7.73
CA ALA A 464 12.58 19.56 -6.67
C ALA A 464 12.52 18.46 -5.58
N THR A 465 13.04 17.26 -5.86
CA THR A 465 13.11 16.15 -4.89
C THR A 465 14.46 16.05 -4.17
N GLN A 466 15.45 16.85 -4.57
CA GLN A 466 16.81 16.76 -4.02
C GLN A 466 16.91 16.97 -2.50
N PRO A 467 16.19 17.93 -1.88
CA PRO A 467 16.21 18.09 -0.42
C PRO A 467 15.74 16.82 0.30
N LEU A 468 14.65 16.22 -0.19
CA LEU A 468 14.09 14.98 0.36
C LEU A 468 15.00 13.77 0.14
N ARG A 469 15.66 13.69 -1.02
CA ARG A 469 16.66 12.64 -1.29
C ARG A 469 17.85 12.75 -0.34
N HIS A 470 18.31 13.96 -0.04
CA HIS A 470 19.39 14.15 0.94
C HIS A 470 18.99 13.67 2.34
N VAL A 471 17.76 13.96 2.78
CA VAL A 471 17.22 13.42 4.04
C VAL A 471 17.17 11.90 4.01
N TYR A 472 16.67 11.32 2.91
CA TYR A 472 16.57 9.87 2.75
C TYR A 472 17.94 9.20 2.77
N GLU A 473 18.96 9.73 2.09
CA GLU A 473 20.32 9.18 2.08
C GLU A 473 20.94 9.12 3.48
N GLN A 474 20.68 10.11 4.35
CA GLN A 474 21.15 10.11 5.73
C GLN A 474 20.54 8.98 6.57
N LEU A 475 19.31 8.57 6.25
CA LEU A 475 18.52 7.60 7.03
C LEU A 475 18.48 6.20 6.39
N ARG A 476 18.66 6.09 5.07
CA ARG A 476 18.57 4.84 4.30
C ARG A 476 19.57 3.80 4.79
N LYS A 477 20.70 4.21 5.37
CA LYS A 477 21.70 3.31 5.96
C LYS A 477 21.13 2.38 7.04
N PHE A 478 19.98 2.73 7.63
CA PHE A 478 19.29 1.92 8.64
C PHE A 478 18.27 0.94 8.06
N GLU A 479 18.05 0.92 6.73
CA GLU A 479 17.19 -0.05 6.06
C GLU A 479 17.90 -1.36 5.67
N LEU A 480 19.24 -1.33 5.66
CA LEU A 480 20.14 -2.45 5.34
C LEU A 480 20.40 -3.31 6.59
#